data_AF-A0A8I3MRX3-F1
#
_entry.id   AF-A0A8I3MRX3-F1
#
_cell.length_a   1.000
_cell.length_b   1.000
_cell.length_c   1.000
_cell.angle_alpha   90.00
_cell.angle_beta   90.00
_cell.angle_gamma   90.00
#
_symmetry.space_group_name_H-M   'P 1'
#
loop_
_entity.id
_entity.type
_entity.pdbx_description
1 polymer ?
#
loop_
_entity_poly.entity_id
_entity_poly.type
_entity_poly.pdbx_seq_one_letter_code
_entity_poly.pdbx_strand_id
1 'polypeptide(L)'
;MGCFPGFFFAASEAMSSRKLRRVGLSQELCDRLNRYQIVTCQDFLCLSPLELMKMTGLSYKGVHELLCMVSRACAPKMQTAYRIKMETSASLLPAFLATTLSALDEALHGGVACGSLTEVKEKLSKPPIDLLS
;
A
#
# COMPACT_ATOMS: atom_id res chain seq x y z
N MET A 1 31.23 -21.38 -7.36
CA MET A 1 31.39 -20.01 -7.92
C MET A 1 30.58 -19.97 -9.20
N GLY A 2 29.35 -19.46 -9.12
CA GLY A 2 28.38 -19.46 -10.21
C GLY A 2 27.40 -18.33 -9.94
N CYS A 3 27.69 -17.20 -10.58
CA CYS A 3 26.97 -15.94 -10.48
C CYS A 3 25.55 -16.12 -11.03
N PHE A 4 24.51 -15.82 -10.26
CA PHE A 4 23.16 -15.59 -10.80
C PHE A 4 23.04 -14.09 -11.13
N PRO A 5 22.99 -13.70 -12.41
CA PRO A 5 22.71 -12.33 -12.79
C PRO A 5 21.19 -12.18 -12.91
N GLY A 6 20.61 -11.37 -12.04
CA GLY A 6 19.18 -11.11 -12.07
C GLY A 6 18.70 -10.09 -11.05
N PHE A 7 19.57 -9.19 -10.59
CA PHE A 7 19.14 -8.00 -9.86
C PHE A 7 18.64 -6.98 -10.87
N PHE A 8 17.40 -7.19 -11.34
CA PHE A 8 16.65 -6.10 -11.95
C PHE A 8 16.25 -5.16 -10.82
N PHE A 9 17.07 -4.13 -10.61
CA PHE A 9 16.79 -3.00 -9.72
C PHE A 9 15.70 -2.15 -10.40
N ALA A 10 14.46 -2.65 -10.37
CA ALA A 10 13.29 -1.87 -10.74
C ALA A 10 12.91 -0.94 -9.59
N ALA A 11 12.36 0.20 -10.00
CA ALA A 11 11.89 1.32 -9.20
C ALA A 11 11.06 0.93 -7.97
N SER A 12 10.78 1.92 -7.13
CA SER A 12 9.91 1.90 -5.95
C SER A 12 8.46 1.46 -6.24
N GLU A 13 8.23 0.32 -6.90
CA GLU A 13 7.06 -0.50 -6.66
C GLU A 13 7.15 -0.93 -5.20
N ALA A 14 6.08 -0.68 -4.44
CA ALA A 14 6.00 -1.00 -3.02
C ALA A 14 6.62 -2.38 -2.79
N MET A 15 7.65 -2.49 -1.95
CA MET A 15 8.37 -3.75 -1.71
C MET A 15 7.45 -4.91 -1.27
N SER A 16 6.21 -4.58 -0.89
CA SER A 16 5.08 -5.44 -0.59
C SER A 16 4.31 -6.00 -1.81
N SER A 17 4.35 -5.38 -2.99
CA SER A 17 3.69 -5.89 -4.21
C SER A 17 4.37 -7.13 -4.80
N ARG A 18 5.53 -7.52 -4.25
CA ARG A 18 6.24 -8.74 -4.65
C ARG A 18 5.37 -9.97 -4.44
N LYS A 19 5.39 -10.87 -5.42
CA LYS A 19 4.67 -12.16 -5.34
C LYS A 19 5.27 -13.03 -4.25
N LEU A 20 4.41 -13.65 -3.45
CA LEU A 20 4.77 -14.53 -2.33
C LEU A 20 5.71 -15.68 -2.71
N ARG A 21 5.57 -16.22 -3.93
CA ARG A 21 6.44 -17.28 -4.48
C ARG A 21 7.92 -16.88 -4.53
N ARG A 22 8.24 -15.58 -4.59
CA ARG A 22 9.62 -15.08 -4.65
C ARG A 22 10.27 -14.95 -3.26
N VAL A 23 9.50 -15.10 -2.19
CA VAL A 23 9.95 -14.90 -0.80
C VAL A 23 10.46 -16.20 -0.14
N GLY A 24 10.39 -17.33 -0.85
CA GLY A 24 10.88 -18.62 -0.34
C GLY A 24 9.85 -19.40 0.49
N LEU A 25 8.56 -19.10 0.31
CA LEU A 25 7.48 -19.88 0.89
C LEU A 25 7.34 -21.24 0.20
N SER A 26 6.93 -22.27 0.96
CA SER A 26 6.61 -23.58 0.38
C SER A 26 5.53 -23.45 -0.69
N GLN A 27 5.65 -24.22 -1.77
CA GLN A 27 4.72 -24.23 -2.89
C GLN A 27 3.28 -24.56 -2.44
N GLU A 28 3.15 -25.50 -1.49
CA GLU A 28 1.85 -25.85 -0.91
C GLU A 28 1.19 -24.66 -0.22
N LEU A 29 1.95 -23.91 0.60
CA LEU A 29 1.43 -22.71 1.27
C LEU A 29 1.07 -21.62 0.27
N CYS A 30 1.88 -21.43 -0.77
CA CYS A 30 1.58 -20.47 -1.84
C CYS A 30 0.27 -20.83 -2.56
N ASP A 31 0.04 -22.09 -2.87
CA ASP A 31 -1.17 -22.52 -3.58
C ASP A 31 -2.41 -22.44 -2.68
N ARG A 32 -2.25 -22.69 -1.37
CA ARG A 32 -3.30 -22.44 -0.38
C ARG A 32 -3.68 -20.97 -0.30
N LEU A 33 -2.70 -20.08 -0.16
CA LEU A 33 -2.91 -18.62 -0.09
C LEU A 33 -3.53 -18.07 -1.38
N ASN A 34 -3.10 -18.59 -2.54
CA ASN A 34 -3.63 -18.19 -3.84
C ASN A 34 -5.14 -18.51 -3.99
N ARG A 35 -5.63 -19.60 -3.38
CA ARG A 35 -7.08 -19.90 -3.34
C ARG A 35 -7.91 -18.83 -2.64
N TYR A 36 -7.30 -18.06 -1.74
CA TYR A 36 -7.91 -16.93 -1.04
C TYR A 36 -7.55 -15.57 -1.68
N GLN A 37 -7.02 -15.57 -2.90
CA GLN A 37 -6.55 -14.36 -3.62
C GLN A 37 -5.39 -13.62 -2.94
N ILE A 38 -4.64 -14.30 -2.07
CA ILE A 38 -3.46 -13.73 -1.44
C ILE A 38 -2.25 -14.06 -2.31
N VAL A 39 -1.85 -13.11 -3.14
CA VAL A 39 -0.82 -13.33 -4.17
C VAL A 39 0.44 -12.52 -3.86
N THR A 40 0.27 -11.32 -3.30
CA THR A 40 1.37 -10.42 -2.98
C THR A 40 1.71 -10.45 -1.48
N CYS A 41 2.91 -9.98 -1.15
CA CYS A 41 3.29 -9.81 0.24
C CYS A 41 2.44 -8.73 0.95
N GLN A 42 1.89 -7.76 0.22
CA GLN A 42 0.97 -6.77 0.74
C GLN A 42 -0.31 -7.44 1.22
N ASP A 43 -0.93 -8.25 0.36
CA ASP A 43 -2.15 -8.99 0.70
C ASP A 43 -1.93 -9.84 1.95
N PHE A 44 -0.77 -10.50 2.04
CA PHE A 44 -0.40 -11.32 3.18
C PHE A 44 -0.18 -10.52 4.47
N LEU A 45 0.55 -9.40 4.39
CA LEU A 45 0.89 -8.57 5.55
C LEU A 45 -0.30 -7.73 6.05
N CYS A 46 -1.34 -7.55 5.24
CA CYS A 46 -2.59 -6.91 5.64
C CYS A 46 -3.53 -7.84 6.44
N LEU A 47 -3.25 -9.14 6.50
CA LEU A 47 -4.08 -10.11 7.24
C LEU A 47 -3.68 -10.19 8.70
N SER A 48 -4.68 -10.42 9.55
CA SER A 48 -4.43 -10.73 10.95
C SER A 48 -3.81 -12.13 11.11
N PRO A 49 -3.05 -12.37 12.20
CA PRO A 49 -2.51 -13.69 12.50
C PRO A 49 -3.59 -14.79 12.54
N LEU A 50 -4.80 -14.48 13.00
CA LEU A 50 -5.91 -15.44 13.08
C LEU A 50 -6.44 -15.84 11.70
N GLU A 51 -6.56 -14.88 10.77
CA GLU A 51 -6.93 -15.18 9.38
C GLU A 51 -5.88 -16.06 8.71
N LEU A 52 -4.60 -15.75 8.93
CA LEU A 52 -3.50 -16.56 8.44
C LEU A 52 -3.51 -17.97 9.04
N MET A 53 -3.79 -18.13 10.34
CA MET A 53 -3.95 -19.45 10.95
C MET A 53 -5.10 -20.23 10.31
N LYS A 54 -6.24 -19.59 10.05
CA LYS A 54 -7.40 -20.23 9.42
C LYS A 54 -7.08 -20.71 7.99
N MET A 55 -6.34 -19.91 7.22
CA MET A 55 -6.04 -20.24 5.81
C MET A 55 -4.86 -21.19 5.65
N THR A 56 -3.84 -21.06 6.50
CA THR A 56 -2.60 -21.86 6.45
C THR A 56 -2.64 -23.09 7.36
N GLY A 57 -3.61 -23.21 8.26
CA GLY A 57 -3.71 -24.34 9.19
C GLY A 57 -2.49 -24.50 10.12
N LEU A 58 -1.63 -23.48 10.18
CA LEU A 58 -0.43 -23.47 11.01
C LEU A 58 -0.80 -23.08 12.44
N SER A 59 0.06 -23.48 13.38
CA SER A 59 0.00 -22.96 14.75
C SER A 59 0.33 -21.47 14.77
N TYR A 60 -0.05 -20.78 15.86
CA TYR A 60 0.29 -19.38 16.07
C TYR A 60 1.79 -19.11 15.89
N LYS A 61 2.65 -19.99 16.43
CA LYS A 61 4.10 -19.91 16.28
C LYS A 61 4.53 -19.99 14.80
N GLY A 62 3.99 -20.96 14.07
CA GLY A 62 4.30 -21.13 12.64
C GLY A 62 3.86 -19.93 11.80
N VAL A 63 2.70 -19.35 12.08
CA VAL A 63 2.25 -18.11 11.42
C VAL A 63 3.15 -16.93 11.76
N HIS A 64 3.58 -16.79 13.01
CA HIS A 64 4.47 -15.70 13.42
C HIS A 64 5.85 -15.81 12.76
N GLU A 65 6.41 -17.01 12.65
CA GLU A 65 7.65 -17.26 11.90
C GLU A 65 7.49 -16.87 10.42
N LEU A 66 6.34 -17.20 9.82
CA LEU A 66 6.01 -16.84 8.44
C LEU A 66 5.92 -15.32 8.25
N LEU A 67 5.22 -14.64 9.17
CA LEU A 67 5.13 -13.17 9.18
C LEU A 67 6.51 -12.53 9.30
N CYS A 68 7.37 -13.02 10.18
CA CYS A 68 8.74 -12.53 10.30
C CYS A 68 9.54 -12.72 9.01
N MET A 69 9.42 -13.88 8.35
CA MET A 69 10.09 -14.14 7.08
C MET A 69 9.63 -13.18 5.99
N VAL A 70 8.31 -13.06 5.79
CA VAL A 70 7.73 -12.20 4.74
C VAL A 70 8.03 -10.72 5.02
N SER A 71 7.91 -10.30 6.28
CA SER A 71 8.23 -8.92 6.71
C SER A 71 9.69 -8.57 6.43
N ARG A 72 10.64 -9.44 6.78
CA ARG A 72 12.07 -9.21 6.52
C ARG A 72 12.38 -9.14 5.03
N ALA A 73 11.72 -9.95 4.21
CA ALA A 73 11.88 -9.89 2.77
C ALA A 73 11.34 -8.56 2.20
N CYS A 74 10.28 -8.01 2.80
CA CYS A 74 9.59 -6.79 2.36
C CYS A 74 10.15 -5.50 2.96
N ALA A 75 10.95 -5.60 4.02
CA ALA A 75 11.47 -4.45 4.73
C ALA A 75 12.27 -3.53 3.79
N PRO A 76 11.89 -2.25 3.66
CA PRO A 76 12.70 -1.31 2.91
C PRO A 76 14.03 -1.09 3.63
N LYS A 77 15.07 -0.73 2.88
CA LYS A 77 16.33 -0.26 3.49
C LYS A 77 16.03 0.94 4.39
N MET A 78 16.75 1.08 5.50
CA MET A 78 16.59 2.25 6.37
C MET A 78 16.79 3.55 5.57
N GLN A 79 15.84 4.46 5.69
CA GLN A 79 15.85 5.75 5.00
C GLN A 79 15.56 6.86 6.01
N THR A 80 16.16 8.03 5.80
CA THR A 80 15.81 9.21 6.60
C THR A 80 14.53 9.84 6.05
N ALA A 81 13.78 10.51 6.92
CA ALA A 81 12.60 11.28 6.50
C ALA A 81 12.93 12.32 5.41
N TYR A 82 14.12 12.93 5.49
CA TYR A 82 14.61 13.87 4.47
C TYR A 82 14.76 13.22 3.10
N ARG A 83 15.37 12.02 3.04
CA ARG A 83 15.53 11.29 1.78
C ARG A 83 14.18 10.91 1.18
N ILE A 84 13.24 10.43 2.00
CA ILE A 84 11.88 10.12 1.57
C ILE A 84 11.22 11.36 0.95
N LYS A 85 11.32 12.53 1.60
CA LYS A 85 10.77 13.79 1.07
C LYS A 85 11.37 14.15 -0.29
N MET A 86 12.70 14.02 -0.44
CA MET A 86 13.37 14.29 -1.72
C MET A 86 12.91 13.33 -2.82
N GLU A 87 12.84 12.03 -2.53
CA GLU A 87 12.39 11.00 -3.48
C GLU A 87 10.93 11.24 -3.92
N THR A 88 10.03 11.59 -3.00
CA THR A 88 8.65 11.97 -3.32
C THR A 88 8.60 13.18 -4.24
N SER A 89 9.40 14.22 -3.96
CA SER A 89 9.45 15.43 -4.80
C SER A 89 10.08 15.20 -6.19
N ALA A 90 10.94 14.19 -6.33
CA ALA A 90 11.59 13.82 -7.58
C ALA A 90 10.80 12.78 -8.38
N SER A 91 9.69 12.27 -7.83
CA SER A 91 8.88 11.25 -8.50
C SER A 91 8.17 11.82 -9.74
N LEU A 92 8.11 11.02 -10.81
CA LEU A 92 7.44 11.39 -12.07
C LEU A 92 5.91 11.29 -11.98
N LEU A 93 5.38 10.75 -10.87
CA LEU A 93 3.95 10.62 -10.66
C LEU A 93 3.41 11.88 -9.98
N PRO A 94 2.22 12.36 -10.39
CA PRO A 94 1.61 13.53 -9.77
C PRO A 94 1.27 13.21 -8.31
N ALA A 95 1.84 13.98 -7.38
CA ALA A 95 1.51 13.91 -5.95
C ALA A 95 0.10 14.43 -5.65
N PHE A 96 -0.45 15.26 -6.54
CA PHE A 96 -1.75 15.89 -6.41
C PHE A 96 -2.52 15.85 -7.74
N LEU A 97 -3.83 15.73 -7.64
CA LEU A 97 -4.78 15.91 -8.73
C LEU A 97 -5.32 17.34 -8.65
N ALA A 98 -4.93 18.17 -9.60
CA ALA A 98 -5.45 19.53 -9.70
C ALA A 98 -6.97 19.51 -9.91
N THR A 99 -7.65 20.44 -9.25
CA THR A 99 -9.06 20.70 -9.49
C THR A 99 -9.20 21.69 -10.66
N THR A 100 -10.42 21.95 -11.11
CA THR A 100 -10.69 23.01 -12.10
C THR A 100 -10.84 24.38 -11.45
N LEU A 101 -10.59 24.51 -10.13
CA LEU A 101 -10.82 25.72 -9.33
C LEU A 101 -9.50 26.14 -8.66
N SER A 102 -8.82 27.13 -9.23
CA SER A 102 -7.48 27.55 -8.77
C SER A 102 -7.41 27.95 -7.28
N ALA A 103 -8.42 28.64 -6.76
CA ALA A 103 -8.49 29.02 -5.35
C ALA A 103 -8.60 27.79 -4.42
N LEU A 104 -9.24 26.72 -4.88
CA LEU A 104 -9.34 25.46 -4.14
C LEU A 104 -7.99 24.72 -4.18
N ASP A 105 -7.33 24.70 -5.34
CA ASP A 105 -6.00 24.09 -5.47
C ASP A 105 -4.96 24.78 -4.60
N GLU A 106 -5.00 26.12 -4.51
CA GLU A 106 -4.12 26.88 -3.62
C GLU A 106 -4.38 26.51 -2.15
N ALA A 107 -5.64 26.45 -1.72
CA ALA A 107 -6.00 26.03 -0.38
C ALA A 107 -5.58 24.57 -0.07
N LEU A 108 -5.55 23.71 -1.09
CA LEU A 108 -5.11 22.31 -1.01
C LEU A 108 -3.60 22.12 -1.30
N HIS A 109 -2.85 23.21 -1.51
CA HIS A 109 -1.42 23.19 -1.84
C HIS A 109 -1.06 22.38 -3.09
N GLY A 110 -1.89 22.46 -4.14
CA GLY A 110 -1.68 21.83 -5.44
C GLY A 110 -2.80 20.88 -5.89
N GLY A 111 -3.84 20.69 -5.08
CA GLY A 111 -5.02 19.88 -5.40
C GLY A 111 -5.21 18.69 -4.45
N VAL A 112 -5.96 17.67 -4.89
CA VAL A 112 -6.29 16.50 -4.06
C VAL A 112 -5.10 15.54 -4.02
N ALA A 113 -4.59 15.20 -2.83
CA ALA A 113 -3.44 14.33 -2.68
C ALA A 113 -3.70 12.89 -3.18
N CYS A 114 -2.74 12.34 -3.94
CA CYS A 114 -2.77 10.95 -4.39
C CYS A 114 -2.39 9.98 -3.26
N GLY A 115 -3.05 8.81 -3.21
CA GLY A 115 -2.72 7.75 -2.23
C GLY A 115 -3.31 7.96 -0.84
N SER A 116 -4.16 8.97 -0.66
CA SER A 116 -4.94 9.20 0.56
C SER A 116 -6.44 9.29 0.24
N LEU A 117 -7.28 9.10 1.26
CA LEU A 117 -8.72 9.32 1.14
C LEU A 117 -9.03 10.76 1.54
N THR A 118 -9.63 11.53 0.62
CA THR A 118 -10.07 12.91 0.86
C THR A 118 -11.59 12.93 0.98
N GLU A 119 -12.13 13.53 2.06
CA GLU A 119 -13.57 13.62 2.32
C GLU A 119 -14.11 15.02 2.02
N VAL A 120 -15.20 15.09 1.26
CA VAL A 120 -15.90 16.36 0.93
C VAL A 120 -17.23 16.41 1.67
N LYS A 121 -17.48 17.50 2.40
CA LYS A 121 -18.75 17.76 3.09
C LYS A 121 -19.39 19.01 2.54
N GLU A 122 -20.60 18.88 2.02
CA GLU A 122 -21.46 19.99 1.66
C GLU A 122 -22.55 20.17 2.72
N LYS A 123 -22.82 21.43 3.10
CA LYS A 123 -24.02 21.76 3.86
C LYS A 123 -25.08 22.24 2.89
N LEU A 124 -26.22 21.56 2.86
CA LEU A 124 -27.38 22.01 2.10
C LEU A 124 -27.79 23.39 2.63
N SER A 125 -27.69 24.42 1.80
CA SER A 125 -28.24 25.74 2.13
C SER A 125 -29.74 25.59 2.30
N LYS A 126 -30.28 25.93 3.48
CA LYS A 126 -31.74 26.05 3.65
C LYS A 126 -32.24 27.08 2.63
N PRO A 127 -33.33 26.81 1.90
CA PRO A 127 -33.94 27.82 1.06
C PRO A 127 -34.33 29.02 1.94
N PRO A 128 -34.19 30.27 1.45
CA PRO A 128 -34.66 31.44 2.18
C PRO A 128 -36.17 31.29 2.44
N ILE A 129 -36.57 31.42 3.71
CA ILE A 129 -37.97 31.30 4.16
C ILE A 129 -38.79 32.57 3.78
N ASP A 130 -38.17 33.56 3.14
CA ASP A 130 -38.78 34.86 2.85
C ASP A 130 -39.69 34.89 1.59
N LEU A 131 -40.25 33.74 1.18
CA LEU A 131 -41.16 33.64 0.02
C LEU A 131 -42.46 32.87 0.27
N LEU A 132 -42.89 32.77 1.54
CA LEU A 132 -44.28 32.48 1.88
C LEU A 132 -44.83 33.68 2.65
N SER A 133 -45.64 34.46 1.92
CA SER A 133 -46.47 35.57 2.38
C SER A 133 -47.41 35.18 3.51
#